data_AF-A0A5E4CWA3-F1
#
_entry.id   AF-A0A5E4CWA3-F1
#
_cell.length_a   1.000
_cell.length_b   1.000
_cell.length_c   1.000
_cell.angle_alpha   90.00
_cell.angle_beta   90.00
_cell.angle_gamma   90.00
#
_symmetry.space_group_name_H-M   'P 1'
#
loop_
_entity.id
_entity.type
_entity.pdbx_description
1 polymer ?
#
loop_
_entity_poly.entity_id
_entity_poly.type
_entity_poly.pdbx_seq_one_letter_code
_entity_poly.pdbx_strand_id
1 'polypeptide(L)'
;PSSLETFKKPLMSKAAVTHKFRKLRFPTECRDCEGIVNVFQGVECEECLLVCHQQCLENLVIICGYQKLVGKIYLFGVKFTQVAKKEPDGIPFILKICVSEIEKRALCLQGIYRDIGNKAKTKKLFQALENGMHLVDLSEFHPNNICDVLKLYLQQ
;
A
#
# COMPACT_ATOMS: atom_id res chain seq x y z
N PRO A 1 30.19 11.10 30.61
CA PRO A 1 30.30 11.04 29.12
C PRO A 1 30.14 9.61 28.61
N SER A 2 28.93 9.29 28.14
CA SER A 2 28.57 8.33 27.07
C SER A 2 27.17 7.76 27.35
N SER A 3 26.17 8.55 26.99
CA SER A 3 24.76 8.17 26.94
C SER A 3 24.58 6.91 26.09
N LEU A 4 24.04 5.85 26.69
CA LEU A 4 23.46 4.74 25.94
C LEU A 4 22.27 5.28 25.14
N GLU A 5 22.50 5.58 23.87
CA GLU A 5 21.42 5.76 22.91
C GLU A 5 20.67 4.42 22.79
N THR A 6 19.54 4.35 23.47
CA THR A 6 18.59 3.27 23.28
C THR A 6 18.02 3.43 21.88
N PHE A 7 18.52 2.67 20.91
CA PHE A 7 17.90 2.54 19.60
C PHE A 7 16.49 2.00 19.81
N LYS A 8 15.50 2.90 19.88
CA LYS A 8 14.09 2.52 19.85
C LYS A 8 13.89 1.75 18.56
N LYS A 9 13.60 0.45 18.65
CA LYS A 9 13.14 -0.32 17.50
C LYS A 9 11.92 0.43 16.94
N PRO A 10 11.90 0.77 15.64
CA PRO A 10 10.73 1.40 15.07
C PRO A 10 9.53 0.46 15.30
N LEU A 11 8.40 1.01 15.73
CA LEU A 11 7.15 0.27 15.76
C LEU A 11 6.86 -0.14 14.31
N MET A 12 6.75 -1.44 14.03
CA MET A 12 6.53 -1.95 12.68
C MET A 12 5.07 -2.34 12.52
N SER A 13 4.47 -1.96 11.39
CA SER A 13 3.14 -2.44 11.00
C SER A 13 3.17 -3.94 10.70
N LYS A 14 2.00 -4.58 10.64
CA LYS A 14 1.87 -5.99 10.21
C LYS A 14 2.53 -6.22 8.84
N ALA A 15 2.34 -5.30 7.90
CA ALA A 15 2.93 -5.40 6.58
C ALA A 15 4.46 -5.21 6.61
N ALA A 16 4.97 -4.28 7.41
CA ALA A 16 6.41 -4.07 7.57
C ALA A 16 7.13 -5.31 8.12
N VAL A 17 6.50 -6.06 9.04
CA VAL A 17 7.07 -7.30 9.62
C VAL A 17 7.29 -8.39 8.56
N THR A 18 6.56 -8.35 7.44
CA THR A 18 6.77 -9.31 6.33
C THR A 18 8.07 -9.06 5.54
N HIS A 19 8.76 -7.95 5.78
CA HIS A 19 9.97 -7.57 5.06
C HIS A 19 11.23 -7.84 5.87
N LYS A 20 12.31 -8.19 5.16
CA LYS A 20 13.66 -8.26 5.73
C LYS A 20 14.45 -7.02 5.33
N PHE A 21 14.54 -6.05 6.23
CA PHE A 21 15.15 -4.75 5.96
C PHE A 21 16.66 -4.71 6.23
N ARG A 22 17.38 -4.06 5.32
CA ARG A 22 18.77 -3.61 5.49
C ARG A 22 18.87 -2.09 5.42
N LYS A 23 20.02 -1.54 5.82
CA LYS A 23 20.30 -0.11 5.68
C LYS A 23 20.36 0.28 4.20
N LEU A 24 19.72 1.40 3.87
CA LEU A 24 19.77 1.98 2.54
C LEU A 24 21.21 2.44 2.23
N ARG A 25 21.64 2.37 0.96
CA ARG A 25 23.02 2.71 0.55
C ARG A 25 23.13 4.07 -0.15
N PHE A 26 22.07 4.52 -0.80
CA PHE A 26 22.03 5.76 -1.57
C PHE A 26 20.68 6.47 -1.36
N PRO A 27 20.60 7.80 -1.44
CA PRO A 27 19.33 8.50 -1.36
C PRO A 27 18.39 8.05 -2.48
N THR A 28 17.16 7.72 -2.15
CA THR A 28 16.16 7.20 -3.10
C THR A 28 14.75 7.57 -2.64
N GLU A 29 13.79 7.58 -3.53
CA GLU A 29 12.38 7.87 -3.22
C GLU A 29 11.75 6.76 -2.33
N CYS A 30 10.99 7.17 -1.33
CA CYS A 30 10.22 6.28 -0.46
C CYS A 30 9.01 5.73 -1.21
N ARG A 31 8.85 4.41 -1.20
CA ARG A 31 7.73 3.75 -1.86
C ARG A 31 6.38 3.99 -1.16
N ASP A 32 6.38 4.36 0.12
CA ASP A 32 5.15 4.59 0.90
C ASP A 32 4.65 6.04 0.77
N CYS A 33 5.53 7.03 0.95
CA CYS A 33 5.16 8.44 1.01
C CYS A 33 5.66 9.31 -0.16
N GLU A 34 6.43 8.74 -1.09
CA GLU A 34 7.02 9.43 -2.26
C GLU A 34 8.02 10.55 -1.91
N GLY A 35 8.39 10.67 -0.63
CA GLY A 35 9.45 11.58 -0.19
C GLY A 35 10.85 11.02 -0.41
N ILE A 36 11.85 11.88 -0.57
CA ILE A 36 13.25 11.46 -0.65
C ILE A 36 13.70 10.89 0.69
N VAL A 37 14.29 9.69 0.65
CA VAL A 37 14.85 8.99 1.81
C VAL A 37 16.35 9.23 1.86
N ASN A 38 16.84 9.84 2.94
CA ASN A 38 18.26 9.93 3.21
C ASN A 38 18.81 8.57 3.66
N VAL A 39 20.08 8.29 3.33
CA VAL A 39 20.76 7.01 3.61
C VAL A 39 20.60 6.56 5.08
N PHE A 40 20.73 7.48 6.04
CA PHE A 40 20.69 7.16 7.48
C PHE A 40 19.29 6.92 8.05
N GLN A 41 18.25 7.39 7.37
CA GLN A 41 16.84 7.24 7.80
C GLN A 41 16.07 6.26 6.91
N GLY A 42 16.78 5.60 5.99
CA GLY A 42 16.23 4.70 5.01
C GLY A 42 16.49 3.25 5.29
N VAL A 43 15.51 2.44 4.91
CA VAL A 43 15.62 0.99 4.85
C VAL A 43 15.25 0.49 3.47
N GLU A 44 15.86 -0.61 3.08
CA GLU A 44 15.57 -1.32 1.84
C GLU A 44 15.30 -2.79 2.17
N CYS A 45 14.25 -3.37 1.60
CA CYS A 45 14.00 -4.81 1.72
C CYS A 45 14.96 -5.60 0.85
N GLU A 46 15.58 -6.65 1.41
CA GLU A 46 16.53 -7.52 0.70
C GLU A 46 15.87 -8.34 -0.42
N GLU A 47 14.59 -8.65 -0.28
CA GLU A 47 13.86 -9.54 -1.20
C GLU A 47 13.11 -8.76 -2.29
N CYS A 48 12.22 -7.84 -1.89
CA CYS A 48 11.36 -7.12 -2.84
C CYS A 48 11.91 -5.76 -3.29
N LEU A 49 13.05 -5.32 -2.75
CA LEU A 49 13.68 -4.02 -3.01
C LEU A 49 12.79 -2.81 -2.68
N LEU A 50 11.81 -2.98 -1.78
CA LEU A 50 11.02 -1.86 -1.24
C LEU A 50 11.94 -0.92 -0.46
N VAL A 51 12.00 0.36 -0.87
CA VAL A 51 12.69 1.42 -0.14
C VAL A 51 11.67 2.23 0.66
N CYS A 52 11.98 2.48 1.94
CA CYS A 52 11.08 3.19 2.83
C CYS A 52 11.84 4.01 3.89
N HIS A 53 11.22 5.08 4.41
CA HIS A 53 11.70 5.72 5.63
C HIS A 53 11.47 4.80 6.83
N GLN A 54 12.34 4.86 7.84
CA GLN A 54 12.13 4.14 9.10
C GLN A 54 10.81 4.55 9.79
N GLN A 55 10.40 5.81 9.69
CA GLN A 55 9.15 6.32 10.25
C GLN A 55 7.90 5.81 9.51
N CYS A 56 8.03 5.52 8.21
CA CYS A 56 6.93 4.98 7.41
C CYS A 56 6.63 3.50 7.74
N LEU A 57 7.57 2.78 8.37
CA LEU A 57 7.39 1.36 8.73
C LEU A 57 6.24 1.13 9.71
N GLU A 58 5.90 2.10 10.55
CA GLU A 58 4.77 2.02 11.49
C GLU A 58 3.43 1.94 10.77
N ASN A 59 3.38 2.51 9.57
CA ASN A 59 2.16 2.78 8.82
C ASN A 59 2.13 2.10 7.45
N LEU A 60 3.18 1.34 7.12
CA LEU A 60 3.31 0.64 5.85
C LEU A 60 2.18 -0.40 5.71
N VAL A 61 1.56 -0.46 4.53
CA VAL A 61 0.52 -1.44 4.22
C VAL A 61 0.89 -2.34 3.05
N ILE A 62 2.06 -2.15 2.45
CA ILE A 62 2.58 -3.01 1.39
C ILE A 62 3.27 -4.20 2.06
N ILE A 63 2.86 -5.42 1.75
CA ILE A 63 3.46 -6.68 2.21
C ILE A 63 4.56 -7.14 1.24
N CYS A 64 5.48 -7.97 1.73
CA CYS A 64 6.58 -8.48 0.92
C CYS A 64 6.08 -9.60 0.00
N GLY A 65 6.21 -9.41 -1.31
CA GLY A 65 5.93 -10.45 -2.31
C GLY A 65 7.10 -11.39 -2.60
N TYR A 66 8.22 -11.27 -1.87
CA TYR A 66 9.48 -12.02 -2.10
C TYR A 66 10.01 -11.94 -3.54
N GLN A 67 9.59 -10.91 -4.27
CA GLN A 67 9.98 -10.62 -5.64
C GLN A 67 10.08 -9.11 -5.79
N LYS A 68 10.92 -8.67 -6.73
CA LYS A 68 11.12 -7.24 -7.00
C LYS A 68 9.78 -6.56 -7.26
N LEU A 69 9.48 -5.53 -6.47
CA LEU A 69 8.28 -4.72 -6.67
C LEU A 69 8.28 -4.11 -8.07
N VAL A 70 7.13 -4.23 -8.73
CA VAL A 70 6.88 -3.57 -10.01
C VAL A 70 6.88 -2.05 -9.79
N GLY A 71 7.23 -1.28 -10.83
CA GLY A 71 7.17 0.18 -10.80
C GLY A 71 5.78 0.71 -10.38
N LYS A 72 5.73 1.98 -9.96
CA LYS A 72 4.47 2.59 -9.54
C LYS A 72 3.52 2.59 -10.73
N ILE A 73 2.29 2.18 -10.53
CA ILE A 73 1.24 2.34 -11.55
C ILE A 73 0.43 3.59 -11.25
N TYR A 74 -0.20 4.13 -12.28
CA TYR A 74 -1.20 5.19 -12.11
C TYR A 74 -2.57 4.57 -12.26
N LEU A 75 -3.37 4.63 -11.21
CA LEU A 75 -4.76 4.21 -11.25
C LEU A 75 -5.68 5.34 -11.68
N PHE A 76 -5.28 6.60 -11.43
CA PHE A 76 -6.00 7.78 -11.91
C PHE A 76 -5.62 8.17 -13.34
N GLY A 77 -6.61 8.57 -14.13
CA GLY A 77 -6.40 9.14 -15.48
C GLY A 77 -6.02 8.13 -16.56
N VAL A 78 -6.01 6.84 -16.23
CA VAL A 78 -5.82 5.75 -17.19
C VAL A 78 -7.18 5.21 -17.61
N LYS A 79 -7.42 5.13 -18.93
CA LYS A 79 -8.68 4.60 -19.46
C LYS A 79 -8.89 3.16 -19.01
N PHE A 80 -10.08 2.87 -18.47
CA PHE A 80 -10.48 1.53 -18.04
C PHE A 80 -10.17 0.45 -19.10
N THR A 81 -10.47 0.72 -20.37
CA THR A 81 -10.24 -0.20 -21.49
C THR A 81 -8.77 -0.56 -21.71
N GLN A 82 -7.84 0.33 -21.37
CA GLN A 82 -6.41 0.05 -21.46
C GLN A 82 -5.94 -0.86 -20.33
N VAL A 83 -6.47 -0.68 -19.12
CA VAL A 83 -6.15 -1.54 -17.96
C VAL A 83 -6.74 -2.93 -18.19
N ALA A 84 -8.01 -3.02 -18.59
CA ALA A 84 -8.68 -4.27 -18.88
C ALA A 84 -7.94 -5.11 -19.94
N LYS A 85 -7.45 -4.49 -21.03
CA LYS A 85 -6.71 -5.20 -22.09
C LYS A 85 -5.37 -5.80 -21.64
N LYS A 86 -4.77 -5.30 -20.56
CA LYS A 86 -3.51 -5.83 -20.01
C LYS A 86 -3.74 -7.05 -19.12
N GLU A 87 -4.95 -7.23 -18.63
CA GLU A 87 -5.32 -8.33 -17.75
C GLU A 87 -5.89 -9.49 -18.59
N PRO A 88 -5.51 -10.76 -18.31
CA PRO A 88 -5.88 -11.90 -19.14
C PRO A 88 -7.40 -12.20 -19.12
N ASP A 89 -8.08 -11.84 -18.04
CA ASP A 89 -9.53 -12.00 -17.85
C ASP A 89 -10.32 -10.72 -18.15
N GLY A 90 -9.65 -9.64 -18.55
CA GLY A 90 -10.28 -8.34 -18.82
C GLY A 90 -10.71 -7.57 -17.58
N ILE A 91 -10.41 -8.06 -16.37
CA ILE A 91 -10.86 -7.44 -15.11
C ILE A 91 -9.66 -6.74 -14.46
N PRO A 92 -9.68 -5.41 -14.24
CA PRO A 92 -8.64 -4.71 -13.52
C PRO A 92 -8.40 -5.26 -12.11
N PHE A 93 -7.13 -5.39 -11.70
CA PHE A 93 -6.77 -5.95 -10.39
C PHE A 93 -7.43 -5.25 -9.20
N ILE A 94 -7.63 -3.92 -9.28
CA ILE A 94 -8.28 -3.12 -8.23
C ILE A 94 -9.71 -3.60 -7.97
N LEU A 95 -10.45 -3.98 -9.01
CA LEU A 95 -11.79 -4.55 -8.84
C LEU A 95 -11.69 -5.89 -8.10
N LYS A 96 -10.78 -6.77 -8.53
CA LYS A 96 -10.61 -8.11 -7.93
C LYS A 96 -10.30 -8.02 -6.45
N ILE A 97 -9.29 -7.23 -6.07
CA ILE A 97 -8.84 -7.15 -4.68
C ILE A 97 -9.85 -6.45 -3.78
N CYS A 98 -10.49 -5.36 -4.25
CA CYS A 98 -11.47 -4.64 -3.46
C CYS A 98 -12.76 -5.46 -3.29
N VAL A 99 -13.29 -6.05 -4.37
CA VAL A 99 -14.52 -6.85 -4.32
C VAL A 99 -14.31 -8.09 -3.44
N SER A 100 -13.20 -8.81 -3.62
CA SER A 100 -12.90 -9.99 -2.80
C SER A 100 -12.85 -9.65 -1.30
N GLU A 101 -12.24 -8.51 -0.92
CA GLU A 101 -12.17 -8.11 0.49
C GLU A 101 -13.53 -7.66 1.04
N ILE A 102 -14.35 -6.99 0.23
CA ILE A 102 -15.72 -6.60 0.61
C ILE A 102 -16.59 -7.84 0.81
N GLU A 103 -16.53 -8.81 -0.11
CA GLU A 103 -17.27 -10.08 0.00
C GLU A 103 -16.85 -10.87 1.25
N LYS A 104 -15.55 -10.84 1.58
CA LYS A 104 -15.01 -11.55 2.73
C LYS A 104 -15.44 -10.96 4.08
N ARG A 105 -15.56 -9.63 4.20
CA ARG A 105 -15.67 -8.95 5.51
C ARG A 105 -16.91 -8.08 5.70
N ALA A 106 -17.57 -7.68 4.62
CA ALA A 106 -18.45 -6.52 4.64
C ALA A 106 -19.89 -6.79 4.21
N LEU A 107 -20.21 -8.01 3.78
CA LEU A 107 -21.58 -8.37 3.35
C LEU A 107 -22.62 -8.21 4.46
N CYS A 108 -22.21 -8.36 5.73
CA CYS A 108 -23.08 -8.16 6.89
C CYS A 108 -23.04 -6.74 7.45
N LEU A 109 -22.25 -5.82 6.88
CA LEU A 109 -22.17 -4.45 7.37
C LEU A 109 -23.35 -3.63 6.83
N GLN A 110 -24.06 -2.99 7.74
CA GLN A 110 -25.13 -2.07 7.39
C GLN A 110 -24.56 -0.87 6.61
N GLY A 111 -25.24 -0.48 5.54
CA GLY A 111 -24.86 0.71 4.77
C GLY A 111 -23.61 0.55 3.90
N ILE A 112 -23.14 -0.67 3.67
CA ILE A 112 -22.01 -0.92 2.74
C ILE A 112 -22.31 -0.30 1.37
N TYR A 113 -21.29 0.31 0.75
CA TYR A 113 -21.38 1.19 -0.44
C TYR A 113 -22.11 2.53 -0.27
N ARG A 114 -23.06 2.66 0.65
CA ARG A 114 -23.80 3.91 0.90
C ARG A 114 -23.01 4.88 1.77
N ASP A 115 -22.47 4.38 2.88
CA ASP A 115 -21.82 5.20 3.88
C ASP A 115 -20.40 5.57 3.45
N ILE A 116 -20.02 6.83 3.70
CA ILE A 116 -18.72 7.37 3.30
C ILE A 116 -17.66 6.96 4.33
N GLY A 117 -16.55 6.41 3.83
CA GLY A 117 -15.37 6.11 4.62
C GLY A 117 -14.52 7.35 4.95
N ASN A 118 -13.52 7.16 5.80
CA ASN A 118 -12.55 8.20 6.11
C ASN A 118 -11.72 8.59 4.85
N LYS A 119 -11.91 9.81 4.35
CA LYS A 119 -11.23 10.32 3.13
C LYS A 119 -9.70 10.19 3.15
N ALA A 120 -9.06 10.44 4.29
CA ALA A 120 -7.61 10.36 4.41
C ALA A 120 -7.12 8.91 4.28
N LYS A 121 -7.83 7.96 4.90
CA LYS A 121 -7.54 6.52 4.78
C LYS A 121 -7.84 6.01 3.37
N THR A 122 -8.92 6.46 2.72
CA THR A 122 -9.23 6.14 1.32
C THR A 122 -8.10 6.61 0.38
N LYS A 123 -7.61 7.86 0.54
CA LYS A 123 -6.49 8.37 -0.26
C LYS A 123 -5.20 7.56 -0.02
N LYS A 124 -4.90 7.24 1.23
CA LYS A 124 -3.73 6.40 1.59
C LYS A 124 -3.84 5.00 0.96
N LEU A 125 -5.02 4.39 1.00
CA LEU A 125 -5.25 3.08 0.38
C LEU A 125 -5.02 3.15 -1.13
N PHE A 126 -5.51 4.20 -1.78
CA PHE A 126 -5.32 4.38 -3.22
C PHE A 126 -3.83 4.47 -3.59
N GLN A 127 -3.07 5.31 -2.88
CA GLN A 127 -1.62 5.44 -3.06
C GLN A 127 -0.89 4.11 -2.80
N ALA A 128 -1.29 3.37 -1.76
CA ALA A 128 -0.74 2.06 -1.49
C ALA A 128 -1.00 1.08 -2.64
N LEU A 129 -2.19 1.08 -3.25
CA LEU A 129 -2.51 0.22 -4.40
C LEU A 129 -1.68 0.59 -5.64
N GLU A 130 -1.42 1.88 -5.86
CA GLU A 130 -0.49 2.33 -6.93
C GLU A 130 0.95 1.86 -6.70
N ASN A 131 1.37 1.79 -5.45
CA ASN A 131 2.74 1.47 -5.05
C ASN A 131 2.98 -0.03 -4.81
N GLY A 132 1.96 -0.79 -4.43
CA GLY A 132 2.07 -2.19 -4.01
C GLY A 132 1.20 -3.17 -4.80
N MET A 133 0.27 -2.70 -5.64
CA MET A 133 -0.62 -3.57 -6.44
C MET A 133 -1.38 -4.59 -5.57
N HIS A 134 -1.21 -5.89 -5.87
CA HIS A 134 -1.82 -7.01 -5.15
C HIS A 134 -1.17 -7.28 -3.77
N LEU A 135 -0.05 -6.62 -3.47
CA LEU A 135 0.68 -6.75 -2.22
C LEU A 135 0.24 -5.72 -1.18
N VAL A 136 -0.97 -5.18 -1.26
CA VAL A 136 -1.49 -4.25 -0.25
C VAL A 136 -2.35 -5.01 0.76
N ASP A 137 -2.01 -4.89 2.04
CA ASP A 137 -2.82 -5.40 3.13
C ASP A 137 -4.06 -4.51 3.35
N LEU A 138 -5.22 -5.03 2.94
CA LEU A 138 -6.51 -4.37 3.13
C LEU A 138 -7.11 -4.59 4.52
N SER A 139 -6.53 -5.49 5.33
CA SER A 139 -7.09 -5.87 6.64
C SER A 139 -7.18 -4.69 7.62
N GLU A 140 -6.23 -3.76 7.51
CA GLU A 140 -6.10 -2.55 8.33
C GLU A 140 -7.07 -1.42 7.90
N PHE A 141 -7.77 -1.56 6.77
CA PHE A 141 -8.72 -0.58 6.28
C PHE A 141 -10.17 -0.97 6.64
N HIS A 142 -10.98 0.04 6.93
CA HIS A 142 -12.41 -0.16 7.14
C HIS A 142 -13.08 -0.49 5.79
N PRO A 143 -14.02 -1.44 5.71
CA PRO A 143 -14.65 -1.80 4.44
C PRO A 143 -15.26 -0.63 3.65
N ASN A 144 -15.85 0.36 4.33
CA ASN A 144 -16.34 1.59 3.68
C ASN A 144 -15.23 2.35 2.92
N ASN A 145 -13.98 2.35 3.40
CA ASN A 145 -12.86 2.93 2.67
C ASN A 145 -12.55 2.17 1.38
N ILE A 146 -12.66 0.84 1.42
CA ILE A 146 -12.42 -0.03 0.26
C ILE A 146 -13.54 0.18 -0.76
N CYS A 147 -14.80 0.25 -0.31
CA CYS A 147 -15.94 0.61 -1.16
C CYS A 147 -15.76 1.99 -1.81
N ASP A 148 -15.27 2.98 -1.07
CA ASP A 148 -15.01 4.31 -1.62
C ASP A 148 -13.91 4.30 -2.68
N VAL A 149 -12.80 3.57 -2.46
CA VAL A 149 -11.77 3.37 -3.48
C VAL A 149 -12.35 2.75 -4.74
N LEU A 150 -13.18 1.71 -4.59
CA LEU A 150 -13.83 1.05 -5.71
C LEU A 150 -14.77 1.99 -6.49
N LYS A 151 -15.61 2.75 -5.78
CA LYS A 151 -16.51 3.75 -6.38
C LYS A 151 -15.72 4.84 -7.10
N LEU A 152 -14.67 5.37 -6.48
CA LEU A 152 -13.81 6.40 -7.07
C LEU A 152 -13.07 5.89 -8.30
N TYR A 153 -12.66 4.62 -8.33
CA TYR A 153 -12.04 4.02 -9.51
C TYR A 153 -13.01 3.95 -10.69
N LEU A 154 -14.26 3.55 -10.44
CA LEU A 154 -15.28 3.38 -11.48
C LEU A 154 -15.92 4.70 -11.95
N GLN A 155 -15.85 5.76 -11.15
CA GLN A 155 -16.40 7.08 -11.50
C GLN A 155 -15.54 7.89 -12.47
N GLN A 156 -14.29 7.47 -12.70
CA GLN A 156 -13.36 8.13 -13.64
C GLN A 156 -13.73 7.88 -15.09
#